data_AF-A0A1Y4SVL6-F1
#
_entry.id   AF-A0A1Y4SVL6-F1
#
_cell.length_a   1.000
_cell.length_b   1.000
_cell.length_c   1.000
_cell.angle_alpha   90.00
_cell.angle_beta   90.00
_cell.angle_gamma   90.00
#
_symmetry.space_group_name_H-M   'P 1'
#
loop_
_entity.id
_entity.type
_entity.pdbx_description
1 polymer ?
#
loop_
_entity_poly.entity_id
_entity_poly.type
_entity_poly.pdbx_seq_one_letter_code
_entity_poly.pdbx_strand_id
1 'polypeptide(L)'
;MTLYDLYLDNQVEGYLVFKTLAKQKVIEMTDYQYHKKLKISKEDLQPKGSCLSFPLQNNFEDVIHILESHTGDSKIMNPTFHTSVRRPVEMFHLYTRIPMILFGTTQTNQSFIMRDNIRNSQTVLDIYFQNGESYYYMDNQVYELKEKNLFSKYYKDFDLNKQDMM
;
A
#
# COMPACT_ATOMS: atom_id res chain seq x y z
N MET A 1 -11.43 11.54 -13.27
CA MET A 1 -11.26 10.09 -13.45
C MET A 1 -11.53 9.43 -12.12
N THR A 2 -12.06 8.22 -12.13
CA THR A 2 -12.33 7.40 -10.93
C THR A 2 -11.57 6.08 -11.04
N LEU A 3 -11.67 5.24 -10.01
CA LEU A 3 -11.09 3.88 -10.07
C LEU A 3 -11.76 3.02 -11.17
N TYR A 4 -13.03 3.28 -11.50
CA TYR A 4 -13.73 2.63 -12.63
C TYR A 4 -13.03 2.86 -13.95
N ASP A 5 -12.66 4.11 -14.22
CA ASP A 5 -11.96 4.47 -15.46
C ASP A 5 -10.60 3.76 -15.59
N LEU A 6 -10.04 3.27 -14.48
CA LEU A 6 -8.80 2.51 -14.41
C LEU A 6 -9.00 0.99 -14.29
N TYR A 7 -10.24 0.47 -14.37
CA TYR A 7 -10.58 -0.95 -14.16
C TYR A 7 -10.21 -1.48 -12.77
N LEU A 8 -10.22 -0.60 -11.76
CA LEU A 8 -9.85 -0.90 -10.38
C LEU A 8 -11.05 -1.02 -9.44
N ASP A 9 -12.27 -0.89 -9.93
CA ASP A 9 -13.52 -1.10 -9.17
C ASP A 9 -14.22 -2.44 -9.51
N ASN A 10 -13.59 -3.24 -10.37
CA ASN A 10 -14.06 -4.53 -10.82
C ASN A 10 -13.38 -5.67 -10.03
N GLN A 11 -13.70 -6.95 -10.34
CA GLN A 11 -12.98 -8.08 -9.76
C GLN A 11 -11.48 -8.01 -10.08
N VAL A 12 -10.70 -7.53 -9.11
CA VAL A 12 -9.25 -7.45 -9.14
C VAL A 12 -8.69 -8.59 -8.31
N GLU A 13 -7.82 -9.39 -8.91
CA GLU A 13 -6.99 -10.31 -8.15
C GLU A 13 -5.77 -9.53 -7.63
N GLY A 14 -5.57 -9.55 -6.32
CA GLY A 14 -4.49 -8.80 -5.70
C GLY A 14 -4.10 -9.31 -4.34
N TYR A 15 -2.98 -8.77 -3.84
CA TYR A 15 -2.41 -9.09 -2.55
C TYR A 15 -1.90 -7.81 -1.91
N LEU A 16 -2.09 -7.68 -0.60
CA LEU A 16 -1.23 -6.79 0.19
C LEU A 16 0.11 -7.47 0.40
N VAL A 17 1.20 -6.77 0.13
CA VAL A 17 2.56 -7.29 0.31
C VAL A 17 3.27 -6.44 1.36
N PHE A 18 3.84 -7.11 2.34
CA PHE A 18 4.59 -6.53 3.44
C PHE A 18 6.07 -6.92 3.32
N LYS A 19 6.98 -5.94 3.30
CA LYS A 19 8.42 -6.17 3.18
C LYS A 19 9.06 -6.64 4.49
N THR A 20 8.63 -7.82 4.93
CA THR A 20 9.07 -8.52 6.14
C THR A 20 8.60 -9.98 6.08
N LEU A 21 9.29 -10.87 6.78
CA LEU A 21 8.83 -12.25 7.04
C LEU A 21 8.21 -12.43 8.44
N ALA A 22 8.23 -11.38 9.27
CA ALA A 22 7.74 -11.43 10.64
C ALA A 22 6.20 -11.28 10.69
N LYS A 23 5.47 -12.40 10.64
CA LYS A 23 3.99 -12.42 10.68
C LYS A 23 3.39 -11.63 11.85
N GLN A 24 3.95 -11.79 13.05
CA GLN A 24 3.49 -11.08 14.25
C GLN A 24 3.57 -9.56 14.08
N LYS A 25 4.66 -9.06 13.48
CA LYS A 25 4.85 -7.62 13.25
C LYS A 25 3.85 -7.06 12.24
N VAL A 26 3.47 -7.86 11.23
CA VAL A 26 2.44 -7.47 10.25
C VAL A 26 1.10 -7.27 10.98
N ILE A 27 0.68 -8.24 11.79
CA ILE A 27 -0.60 -8.19 12.52
C ILE A 27 -0.66 -6.99 13.45
N GLU A 28 0.38 -6.78 14.26
CA GLU A 28 0.45 -5.64 15.17
C GLU A 28 0.38 -4.30 14.44
N MET A 29 1.09 -4.18 13.31
CA MET A 29 1.10 -2.98 12.49
C MET A 29 -0.28 -2.73 11.86
N THR A 30 -0.93 -3.74 11.30
CA THR A 30 -2.23 -3.59 10.63
C THR A 30 -3.35 -3.31 11.63
N ASP A 31 -3.34 -3.96 12.79
CA ASP A 31 -4.30 -3.71 13.87
C ASP A 31 -4.20 -2.26 14.39
N TYR A 32 -2.97 -1.78 14.58
CA TYR A 32 -2.72 -0.42 15.02
C TYR A 32 -3.08 0.61 13.95
N GLN A 33 -2.55 0.45 12.73
CA GLN A 33 -2.67 1.46 11.66
C GLN A 33 -4.10 1.57 11.12
N TYR A 34 -4.81 0.46 11.02
CA TYR A 34 -6.17 0.41 10.46
C TYR A 34 -7.24 0.19 11.51
N HIS A 35 -6.93 0.37 12.80
CA HIS A 35 -7.87 0.23 13.92
C HIS A 35 -8.69 -1.08 13.87
N LYS A 36 -8.01 -2.20 13.57
CA LYS A 36 -8.60 -3.54 13.41
C LYS A 36 -9.65 -3.67 12.28
N LYS A 37 -9.75 -2.70 11.38
CA LYS A 37 -10.61 -2.79 10.18
C LYS A 37 -10.05 -3.78 9.17
N LEU A 38 -8.72 -3.84 9.03
CA LEU A 38 -8.02 -4.83 8.21
C LEU A 38 -7.71 -6.08 9.04
N LYS A 39 -8.63 -7.07 9.01
CA LYS A 39 -8.49 -8.31 9.78
C LYS A 39 -7.57 -9.29 9.05
N ILE A 40 -6.33 -9.40 9.51
CA ILE A 40 -5.33 -10.35 8.99
C ILE A 40 -4.90 -11.29 10.11
N SER A 41 -5.04 -12.59 9.88
CA SER A 41 -4.54 -13.64 10.79
C SER A 41 -3.17 -14.15 10.33
N LYS A 42 -2.47 -14.90 11.18
CA LYS A 42 -1.14 -15.45 10.83
C LYS A 42 -1.22 -16.47 9.70
N GLU A 43 -2.33 -17.18 9.64
CA GLU A 43 -2.62 -18.26 8.71
C GLU A 43 -2.87 -17.70 7.29
N ASP A 44 -3.38 -16.46 7.22
CA ASP A 44 -3.68 -15.77 5.96
C ASP A 44 -2.41 -15.23 5.27
N LEU A 45 -1.32 -15.08 6.02
CA LEU A 45 -0.05 -14.55 5.53
C LEU A 45 0.81 -15.64 4.89
N GLN A 46 1.03 -15.51 3.59
CA GLN A 46 1.84 -16.42 2.77
C GLN A 46 3.20 -15.80 2.46
N PRO A 47 4.31 -16.55 2.48
CA PRO A 47 5.59 -16.04 2.01
C PRO A 47 5.55 -15.79 0.49
N LYS A 48 6.17 -14.70 0.04
CA LYS A 48 6.34 -14.34 -1.37
C LYS A 48 7.70 -13.66 -1.54
N GLY A 49 8.72 -14.46 -1.87
CA GLY A 49 10.11 -14.03 -1.82
C GLY A 49 10.51 -13.57 -0.42
N SER A 50 11.11 -12.38 -0.31
CA SER A 50 11.51 -11.81 0.99
C SER A 50 10.36 -11.09 1.73
N CYS A 51 9.12 -11.26 1.26
CA CYS A 51 7.93 -10.59 1.78
C CYS A 51 6.88 -11.57 2.30
N LEU A 52 5.93 -11.05 3.07
CA LEU A 52 4.65 -11.71 3.33
C LEU A 52 3.58 -11.09 2.44
N SER A 53 2.68 -11.92 1.92
CA SER A 53 1.52 -11.50 1.15
C SER A 53 0.22 -11.97 1.79
N PHE A 54 -0.80 -11.12 1.74
CA PHE A 54 -2.17 -11.42 2.14
C PHE A 54 -3.08 -11.30 0.91
N PRO A 55 -3.71 -12.39 0.44
CA PRO A 55 -4.58 -12.37 -0.73
C PRO A 55 -5.88 -11.60 -0.48
N LEU A 56 -6.30 -10.80 -1.45
CA LEU A 56 -7.57 -10.07 -1.42
C LEU A 56 -8.68 -10.97 -1.98
N GLN A 57 -9.55 -11.49 -1.11
CA GLN A 57 -10.73 -12.26 -1.52
C GLN A 57 -11.91 -11.30 -1.76
N ASN A 58 -12.15 -10.90 -3.01
CA ASN A 58 -13.30 -10.11 -3.50
C ASN A 58 -13.57 -8.72 -2.87
N ASN A 59 -12.75 -8.26 -1.93
CA ASN A 59 -12.98 -7.03 -1.16
C ASN A 59 -11.98 -5.92 -1.56
N PHE A 60 -11.68 -5.81 -2.85
CA PHE A 60 -10.66 -4.88 -3.35
C PHE A 60 -10.99 -3.41 -3.02
N GLU A 61 -12.22 -3.00 -3.29
CA GLU A 61 -12.74 -1.66 -3.01
C GLU A 61 -12.73 -1.36 -1.50
N ASP A 62 -13.18 -2.30 -0.67
CA ASP A 62 -13.13 -2.17 0.79
C ASP A 62 -11.69 -1.96 1.29
N VAL A 63 -10.72 -2.68 0.72
CA VAL A 63 -9.31 -2.50 1.08
C VAL A 63 -8.81 -1.14 0.64
N ILE A 64 -9.15 -0.66 -0.56
CA ILE A 64 -8.81 0.71 -0.97
C ILE A 64 -9.41 1.73 0.00
N HIS A 65 -10.67 1.61 0.38
CA HIS A 65 -11.30 2.52 1.33
C HIS A 65 -10.68 2.44 2.73
N ILE A 66 -10.25 1.26 3.19
CA ILE A 66 -9.51 1.13 4.44
C ILE A 66 -8.17 1.87 4.34
N LEU A 67 -7.45 1.69 3.23
CA LEU A 67 -6.19 2.38 2.97
C LEU A 67 -6.39 3.91 2.87
N GLU A 68 -7.40 4.38 2.14
CA GLU A 68 -7.77 5.80 1.98
C GLU A 68 -8.26 6.43 3.29
N SER A 69 -9.03 5.71 4.11
CA SER A 69 -9.49 6.25 5.39
C SER A 69 -8.32 6.60 6.32
N HIS A 70 -7.21 5.85 6.22
CA HIS A 70 -5.97 6.20 6.90
C HIS A 70 -5.28 7.43 6.29
N THR A 71 -5.47 7.66 4.98
CA THR A 71 -4.92 8.83 4.29
C THR A 71 -5.72 10.12 4.58
N GLY A 72 -7.04 10.02 4.76
CA GLY A 72 -7.94 11.15 5.04
C GLY A 72 -7.79 11.77 6.43
N ASP A 73 -7.48 10.96 7.45
CA ASP A 73 -7.26 11.46 8.82
C ASP A 73 -5.92 12.19 9.00
N SER A 74 -5.01 12.05 8.03
CA SER A 74 -3.70 12.67 8.04
C SER A 74 -3.64 13.91 7.14
N LYS A 75 -4.50 14.91 7.40
CA LYS A 75 -4.12 16.29 7.04
C LYS A 75 -2.85 16.61 7.83
N ILE A 76 -1.70 16.50 7.19
CA ILE A 76 -0.44 16.99 7.75
C ILE A 76 -0.52 18.52 7.70
N MET A 77 -1.29 19.11 8.61
CA MET A 77 -1.15 20.52 8.92
C MET A 77 0.19 20.68 9.62
N ASN A 78 1.24 20.93 8.86
CA ASN A 78 2.44 21.50 9.44
C ASN A 78 3.18 22.42 8.45
N PRO A 79 3.00 23.74 8.55
CA PRO A 79 3.82 24.73 7.85
C PRO A 79 5.23 24.86 8.45
N THR A 80 5.55 24.16 9.54
CA THR A 80 6.86 24.20 10.21
C THR A 80 7.53 22.83 10.19
N PHE A 81 7.93 22.42 8.99
CA PHE A 81 9.06 21.52 8.81
C PHE A 81 10.29 22.22 9.43
N HIS A 82 10.67 21.82 10.65
CA HIS A 82 11.87 22.17 11.43
C HIS A 82 11.55 22.52 12.89
N THR A 83 10.83 21.66 13.61
CA THR A 83 11.00 21.60 15.07
C THR A 83 10.62 20.21 15.56
N SER A 84 11.65 19.42 15.90
CA SER A 84 11.58 18.41 16.96
C SER A 84 10.35 17.50 16.97
N VAL A 85 10.43 16.39 16.22
CA VAL A 85 9.67 15.17 16.53
C VAL A 85 10.19 14.66 17.88
N ARG A 86 9.71 15.22 19.00
CA ARG A 86 9.71 14.54 20.29
C ARG A 86 8.48 13.63 20.33
N ARG A 87 8.45 12.63 19.43
CA ARG A 87 7.78 11.38 19.79
C ARG A 87 8.66 10.74 20.85
N PRO A 88 8.11 10.19 21.95
CA PRO A 88 8.91 9.50 22.96
C PRO A 88 9.80 8.46 22.27
N VAL A 89 11.11 8.53 22.52
CA VAL A 89 12.13 7.67 21.89
C VAL A 89 11.81 6.18 22.08
N GLU A 90 11.09 5.85 23.16
CA GLU A 90 10.65 4.49 23.51
C GLU A 90 9.69 3.84 22.49
N MET A 91 8.99 4.63 21.67
CA MET A 91 8.07 4.09 20.63
C MET A 91 8.72 3.95 19.25
N PHE A 92 9.90 4.54 19.02
CA PHE A 92 10.51 4.57 17.69
C PHE A 92 10.97 3.19 17.20
N HIS A 93 11.23 2.26 18.14
CA HIS A 93 11.65 0.89 17.83
C HIS A 93 10.48 -0.08 17.60
N LEU A 94 9.28 0.22 18.11
CA LEU A 94 8.09 -0.64 17.96
C LEU A 94 7.36 -0.43 16.62
N TYR A 95 7.49 0.73 15.98
CA TYR A 95 6.71 1.08 14.78
C TYR A 95 7.57 1.54 13.61
N THR A 96 8.65 0.81 13.30
CA THR A 96 9.23 0.90 11.95
C THR A 96 8.14 0.47 10.97
N ARG A 97 7.53 1.44 10.29
CA ARG A 97 6.46 1.24 9.30
C ARG A 97 6.97 0.20 8.32
N ILE A 98 6.35 -0.98 8.31
CA ILE A 98 6.71 -2.04 7.38
C ILE A 98 6.35 -1.51 5.99
N PRO A 99 7.29 -1.41 5.04
CA PRO A 99 6.95 -1.03 3.68
C PRO A 99 5.89 -1.98 3.15
N MET A 100 4.80 -1.42 2.66
CA MET A 100 3.66 -2.16 2.16
C MET A 100 3.28 -1.64 0.78
N ILE A 101 2.91 -2.55 -0.11
CA ILE A 101 2.25 -2.25 -1.37
C ILE A 101 0.99 -3.10 -1.48
N LEU A 102 0.02 -2.61 -2.24
CA LEU A 102 -0.98 -3.47 -2.85
C LEU A 102 -0.45 -3.81 -4.24
N PHE A 103 -0.38 -5.10 -4.56
CA PHE A 103 -0.03 -5.59 -5.89
C PHE A 103 -1.25 -6.31 -6.47
N GLY A 104 -1.65 -5.98 -7.69
CA GLY A 104 -2.79 -6.61 -8.32
C GLY A 104 -2.72 -6.60 -9.83
N THR A 105 -3.70 -7.27 -10.44
CA THR A 105 -3.90 -7.30 -11.88
C THR A 105 -5.35 -6.98 -12.18
N THR A 106 -5.59 -6.02 -13.09
CA THR A 106 -6.93 -5.67 -13.54
C THR A 106 -7.54 -6.79 -14.41
N GLN A 107 -8.84 -6.69 -14.71
CA GLN A 107 -9.51 -7.62 -15.64
C GLN A 107 -8.90 -7.63 -17.05
N THR A 108 -8.23 -6.55 -17.45
CA THR A 108 -7.53 -6.45 -18.75
C THR A 108 -6.13 -7.05 -18.70
N ASN A 109 -5.80 -7.83 -17.66
CA ASN A 109 -4.47 -8.41 -17.40
C ASN A 109 -3.35 -7.37 -17.25
N GLN A 110 -3.70 -6.14 -16.86
CA GLN A 110 -2.74 -5.08 -16.61
C GLN A 110 -2.33 -5.09 -15.13
N SER A 111 -1.07 -5.43 -14.84
CA SER A 111 -0.57 -5.38 -13.47
C SER A 111 -0.34 -3.95 -13.00
N PHE A 112 -0.55 -3.74 -11.69
CA PHE A 112 -0.37 -2.46 -11.03
C PHE A 112 0.13 -2.62 -9.59
N ILE A 113 0.70 -1.54 -9.06
CA ILE A 113 1.11 -1.39 -7.68
C ILE A 113 0.44 -0.16 -7.10
N MET A 114 -0.19 -0.28 -5.94
CA MET A 114 -0.60 0.87 -5.13
C MET A 114 0.23 0.99 -3.87
N ARG A 115 0.48 2.23 -3.43
CA ARG A 115 1.15 2.51 -2.17
C ARG A 115 0.77 3.86 -1.58
N ASP A 116 0.83 3.94 -0.27
CA ASP A 116 0.78 5.21 0.44
C ASP A 116 1.95 6.11 0.02
N ASN A 117 1.64 7.36 -0.27
CA ASN A 117 2.60 8.43 -0.49
C ASN A 117 2.10 9.77 0.08
N ILE A 118 2.94 10.80 0.12
CA ILE A 118 2.57 12.15 0.54
C ILE A 118 2.70 13.08 -0.66
N ARG A 119 1.63 13.77 -1.02
CA ARG A 119 1.59 14.78 -2.08
C ARG A 119 0.87 16.02 -1.55
N ASN A 120 1.46 17.20 -1.77
CA ASN A 120 0.89 18.48 -1.30
C ASN A 120 0.47 18.46 0.19
N SER A 121 1.28 17.83 1.04
CA SER A 121 1.01 17.65 2.49
C SER A 121 -0.25 16.84 2.82
N GLN A 122 -0.76 16.07 1.87
CA GLN A 122 -1.83 15.10 2.06
C GLN A 122 -1.30 13.70 1.79
N THR A 123 -1.74 12.74 2.59
CA THR A 123 -1.49 11.34 2.28
C THR A 123 -2.41 10.93 1.12
N VAL A 124 -1.87 10.21 0.15
CA VAL A 124 -2.58 9.74 -1.05
C VAL A 124 -2.18 8.31 -1.37
N LEU A 125 -2.96 7.64 -2.23
CA LEU A 125 -2.60 6.34 -2.79
C LEU A 125 -2.05 6.51 -4.20
N ASP A 126 -0.74 6.43 -4.36
CA ASP A 126 -0.13 6.39 -5.69
C ASP A 126 -0.41 5.03 -6.34
N ILE A 127 -0.74 5.03 -7.63
CA ILE A 127 -1.04 3.86 -8.46
C ILE A 127 -0.05 3.85 -9.62
N TYR A 128 0.69 2.77 -9.82
CA TYR A 128 1.64 2.62 -10.91
C TYR A 128 1.30 1.39 -11.74
N PHE A 129 1.08 1.56 -13.04
CA PHE A 129 0.79 0.48 -13.96
C PHE A 129 2.05 -0.01 -14.67
N GLN A 130 2.08 -1.30 -15.01
CA GLN A 130 3.19 -1.90 -15.76
C GLN A 130 3.38 -1.30 -17.17
N ASN A 131 2.33 -0.72 -17.77
CA ASN A 131 2.42 0.00 -19.05
C ASN A 131 3.16 1.37 -18.94
N GLY A 132 3.54 1.77 -17.72
CA GLY A 132 4.28 3.00 -17.45
C GLY A 132 3.42 4.19 -17.02
N GLU A 133 2.09 4.07 -17.07
CA GLU A 133 1.16 5.08 -16.57
C GLU A 133 1.12 5.09 -15.04
N SER A 134 0.91 6.28 -14.50
CA SER A 134 0.91 6.51 -13.05
C SER A 134 -0.18 7.50 -12.69
N TYR A 135 -0.80 7.26 -11.54
CA TYR A 135 -1.89 8.07 -11.01
C TYR A 135 -1.74 8.20 -9.50
N TYR A 136 -2.51 9.08 -8.89
CA TYR A 136 -2.79 9.00 -7.46
C TYR A 136 -4.29 9.14 -7.22
N TYR A 137 -4.75 8.43 -6.20
CA TYR A 137 -6.13 8.41 -5.75
C TYR A 137 -6.25 9.14 -4.42
N MET A 138 -7.23 10.05 -4.36
CA MET A 138 -7.54 10.89 -3.20
C MET A 138 -8.98 11.41 -3.31
N ASP A 139 -9.73 11.35 -2.22
CA ASP A 139 -11.08 11.90 -2.10
C ASP A 139 -12.03 11.38 -3.20
N ASN A 140 -12.02 10.06 -3.44
CA ASN A 140 -12.77 9.39 -4.51
C ASN A 140 -12.45 9.86 -5.94
N GLN A 141 -11.33 10.57 -6.14
CA GLN A 141 -10.86 11.03 -7.45
C GLN A 141 -9.48 10.48 -7.78
N VAL A 142 -9.27 10.24 -9.06
CA VAL A 142 -7.99 9.81 -9.63
C VAL A 142 -7.41 10.94 -10.47
N TYR A 143 -6.12 11.20 -10.26
CA TYR A 143 -5.35 12.23 -10.94
C TYR A 143 -4.11 11.63 -11.59
N GLU A 144 -3.78 12.07 -12.81
CA GLU A 144 -2.58 11.62 -13.52
C GLU A 144 -1.30 12.16 -12.89
N LEU A 145 -0.29 11.30 -12.79
CA LEU A 145 1.06 11.65 -12.37
C LEU A 145 1.98 11.84 -13.57
N LYS A 146 2.89 12.82 -13.45
CA LYS A 146 3.92 13.05 -14.49
C LYS A 146 5.03 12.01 -14.43
N GLU A 147 5.23 11.37 -13.27
CA GLU A 147 6.24 10.35 -13.06
C GLU A 147 5.85 9.03 -13.75
N LYS A 148 6.50 8.69 -14.86
CA LYS A 148 6.23 7.46 -15.61
C LYS A 148 7.19 6.34 -15.25
N ASN A 149 6.80 5.09 -15.55
CA ASN A 149 7.65 3.89 -15.46
C ASN A 149 8.13 3.54 -14.04
N LEU A 150 7.35 3.85 -13.00
CA LEU A 150 7.71 3.56 -11.61
C LEU A 150 7.36 2.13 -11.16
N PHE A 151 6.51 1.43 -11.91
CA PHE A 151 6.11 0.05 -11.57
C PHE A 151 7.31 -0.88 -11.37
N SER A 152 8.22 -0.95 -12.35
CA SER A 152 9.37 -1.86 -12.29
C SER A 152 10.32 -1.57 -11.13
N LYS A 153 10.42 -0.30 -10.71
CA LYS A 153 11.21 0.09 -9.55
C LYS A 153 10.64 -0.55 -8.28
N TYR A 154 9.36 -0.30 -7.99
CA TYR A 154 8.73 -0.83 -6.79
C TYR A 154 8.57 -2.34 -6.80
N TYR A 155 8.31 -2.92 -7.97
CA TYR A 155 8.22 -4.36 -8.12
C TYR A 155 9.55 -5.05 -7.76
N LYS A 156 10.69 -4.49 -8.18
CA LYS A 156 12.03 -4.97 -7.79
C LYS A 156 12.31 -4.71 -6.31
N ASP A 157 11.90 -3.57 -5.78
CA ASP A 157 12.13 -3.21 -4.37
C ASP A 157 11.45 -4.18 -3.40
N PHE A 158 10.31 -4.79 -3.78
CA PHE A 158 9.59 -5.78 -2.98
C PHE A 158 10.00 -7.24 -3.27
N ASP A 159 10.89 -7.47 -4.24
CA ASP A 159 11.53 -8.77 -4.50
C ASP A 159 10.54 -9.96 -4.55
N LEU A 160 9.37 -9.74 -5.16
CA LEU A 160 8.23 -10.66 -5.16
C LEU A 160 8.51 -11.99 -5.88
N ASN A 161 9.54 -12.01 -6.73
CA ASN A 161 9.87 -13.12 -7.61
C ASN A 161 11.06 -13.94 -7.13
N LYS A 162 11.61 -13.65 -5.96
CA LYS A 162 12.67 -14.49 -5.41
C LYS A 162 12.04 -15.83 -5.02
N GLN A 163 12.17 -16.81 -5.89
CA GLN A 163 11.92 -18.20 -5.50
C GLN A 163 12.93 -18.53 -4.41
N ASP A 164 12.46 -19.07 -3.29
CA ASP A 164 13.32 -19.64 -2.28
C ASP A 164 14.23 -20.66 -2.98
N MET A 165 15.51 -20.32 -3.12
CA MET A 165 16.51 -21.35 -3.34
C MET A 165 16.54 -22.13 -2.02
N MET A 166 15.85 -23.26 -2.01
CA MET A 166 15.89 -24.24 -0.91
C MET A 166 17.32 -24.58 -0.52
#